data_AF-A0A443SPT9-F1
#
_entry.id   AF-A0A443SPT9-F1
#
_cell.length_a   1.000
_cell.length_b   1.000
_cell.length_c   1.000
_cell.angle_alpha   90.00
_cell.angle_beta   90.00
_cell.angle_gamma   90.00
#
_symmetry.space_group_name_H-M   'P 1'
#
loop_
_entity.id
_entity.type
_entity.pdbx_description
1 polymer ?
#
loop_
_entity_poly.entity_id
_entity_poly.type
_entity_poly.pdbx_seq_one_letter_code
_entity_poly.pdbx_strand_id
1 'polypeptide(L)'
;METVKSMSIDMPVAEEPLEPSTRVLAGESGKAVLPCPVSRPSNDSIDLILWFRGDAETALYSLDARSGPIQRARHFPSDDLSTRAYIDITGR
;
A
#
# COMPACT_ATOMS: atom_id res chain seq x y z
N MET A 1 39.10 -39.24 0.00
CA MET A 1 39.19 -37.76 0.03
C MET A 1 38.17 -37.26 -0.98
N GLU A 2 36.93 -37.11 -0.54
CA GLU A 2 35.81 -36.76 -1.42
C GLU A 2 35.57 -35.25 -1.32
N THR A 3 35.70 -34.57 -2.46
CA THR A 3 35.57 -33.12 -2.56
C THR A 3 34.09 -32.74 -2.50
N VAL A 4 33.69 -32.04 -1.44
CA VAL A 4 32.36 -31.45 -1.33
C VAL A 4 32.29 -30.27 -2.30
N LYS A 5 31.52 -30.40 -3.38
CA LYS A 5 31.28 -29.31 -4.33
C LYS A 5 30.19 -28.39 -3.77
N SER A 6 30.57 -27.18 -3.37
CA SER A 6 29.63 -26.12 -3.00
C SER A 6 28.74 -25.80 -4.19
N MET A 7 27.44 -26.12 -4.10
CA MET A 7 26.44 -25.65 -5.05
C MET A 7 25.90 -24.32 -4.52
N SER A 8 26.34 -23.21 -5.12
CA SER A 8 25.65 -21.93 -4.96
C SER A 8 24.32 -22.04 -5.71
N ILE A 9 23.22 -21.97 -4.96
CA ILE A 9 21.89 -21.80 -5.55
C ILE A 9 21.72 -20.29 -5.71
N ASP A 10 22.06 -19.78 -6.88
CA ASP A 10 21.61 -18.44 -7.29
C ASP A 10 20.09 -18.53 -7.47
N MET A 11 19.34 -18.04 -6.47
CA MET A 11 17.91 -17.80 -6.63
C MET A 11 17.75 -16.77 -7.76
N PRO A 12 17.04 -17.08 -8.85
CA PRO A 12 16.73 -16.07 -9.84
C PRO A 12 15.91 -14.99 -9.14
N VAL A 13 16.41 -13.76 -9.16
CA VAL A 13 15.62 -12.59 -8.80
C VAL A 13 14.41 -12.61 -9.73
N ALA A 14 13.23 -12.92 -9.19
CA ALA A 14 12.00 -12.72 -9.93
C ALA A 14 11.96 -11.23 -10.28
N GLU A 15 11.95 -10.91 -11.58
CA GLU A 15 11.64 -9.55 -12.00
C GLU A 15 10.21 -9.28 -11.54
N GLU A 16 10.08 -8.53 -10.44
CA GLU A 16 8.81 -8.02 -9.94
C GLU A 16 8.08 -7.37 -11.12
N PRO A 17 6.83 -7.76 -11.42
CA PRO A 17 6.05 -7.14 -12.47
C PRO A 17 6.08 -5.62 -12.29
N LEU A 18 6.31 -4.87 -13.38
CA LEU A 18 6.28 -3.41 -13.37
C LEU A 18 4.85 -2.97 -13.01
N GLU A 19 4.61 -2.75 -11.72
CA GLU A 19 3.34 -2.27 -11.21
C GLU A 19 2.96 -0.97 -11.94
N PRO A 20 1.72 -0.83 -12.41
CA PRO A 20 1.29 0.34 -13.15
C PRO A 20 1.39 1.59 -12.25
N SER A 21 2.27 2.52 -12.61
CA SER A 21 2.42 3.78 -11.89
C SER A 21 1.69 4.92 -12.61
N THR A 22 1.05 5.78 -11.81
CA THR A 22 0.39 7.00 -12.31
C THR A 22 1.05 8.23 -11.69
N ARG A 23 1.36 9.23 -12.52
CA ARG A 23 1.89 10.52 -12.04
C ARG A 23 0.74 11.49 -11.80
N VAL A 24 0.65 12.02 -10.58
CA VAL A 24 -0.32 13.03 -10.17
C VAL A 24 0.41 14.33 -9.87
N LEU A 25 -0.04 15.44 -10.47
CA LEU A 25 0.51 16.78 -10.23
C LEU A 25 -0.51 17.63 -9.48
N ALA A 26 -0.07 18.31 -8.43
CA ALA A 26 -0.87 19.27 -7.67
C ALA A 26 0.01 20.46 -7.27
N GLY A 27 -0.58 21.66 -7.22
CA GLY A 27 0.12 22.87 -6.76
C GLY A 27 0.25 22.94 -5.24
N GLU A 28 1.06 23.89 -4.76
CA GLU A 28 1.17 24.24 -3.35
C GLU A 28 -0.20 24.78 -2.87
N SER A 29 -0.95 24.00 -2.07
CA SER A 29 -2.38 24.20 -1.70
C SER A 29 -3.43 23.55 -2.63
N GLY A 30 -3.01 22.83 -3.67
CA GLY A 30 -3.91 22.00 -4.47
C GLY A 30 -4.32 20.70 -3.76
N LYS A 31 -5.39 20.07 -4.23
CA LYS A 31 -5.78 18.72 -3.83
C LYS A 31 -5.21 17.71 -4.84
N ALA A 32 -4.41 16.76 -4.36
CA ALA A 32 -4.04 15.58 -5.13
C ALA A 32 -5.00 14.43 -4.78
N VAL A 33 -5.52 13.74 -5.80
CA VAL A 33 -6.27 12.50 -5.62
C VAL A 33 -5.38 11.37 -6.15
N LEU A 34 -4.93 10.51 -5.24
CA LEU A 34 -4.07 9.40 -5.58
C LEU A 34 -4.93 8.16 -5.84
N PRO A 35 -4.77 7.48 -6.99
CA PRO A 35 -5.53 6.27 -7.29
C PRO A 35 -5.08 5.13 -6.37
N CYS A 36 -6.04 4.34 -5.87
CA CYS A 36 -5.80 3.11 -5.12
C CYS A 36 -6.71 2.02 -5.68
N PRO A 37 -6.35 1.39 -6.81
CA PRO A 37 -7.15 0.33 -7.40
C PRO A 37 -7.00 -0.93 -6.56
N VAL A 38 -7.92 -1.15 -5.62
CA VAL A 38 -7.97 -2.41 -4.87
C VAL A 38 -8.91 -3.36 -5.58
N SER A 39 -8.35 -4.37 -6.26
CA SER A 39 -9.15 -5.50 -6.75
C SER A 39 -9.31 -6.52 -5.62
N ARG A 40 -10.51 -7.08 -5.49
CA ARG A 40 -10.79 -8.11 -4.48
C ARG A 40 -11.83 -9.10 -5.00
N PRO A 41 -11.72 -10.40 -4.70
CA PRO A 41 -12.81 -11.34 -4.91
C PRO A 41 -14.11 -10.90 -4.21
N SER A 42 -15.26 -11.31 -4.76
CA SER A 42 -16.59 -10.91 -4.27
C SER A 42 -16.91 -11.43 -2.86
N ASN A 43 -16.20 -12.45 -2.40
CA ASN A 43 -16.37 -13.11 -1.10
C ASN A 43 -15.26 -12.78 -0.09
N ASP A 44 -14.51 -11.71 -0.32
CA ASP A 44 -13.37 -11.32 0.50
C ASP A 44 -13.57 -9.91 1.09
N SER A 45 -12.85 -9.55 2.15
CA SER A 45 -12.89 -8.25 2.84
C SER A 45 -11.52 -7.54 2.84
N ILE A 46 -11.51 -6.20 2.86
CA ILE A 46 -10.29 -5.44 3.16
C ILE A 46 -10.24 -5.36 4.68
N ASP A 47 -9.16 -5.85 5.25
CA ASP A 47 -8.90 -5.76 6.69
C ASP A 47 -8.03 -4.55 7.04
N LEU A 48 -7.06 -4.23 6.19
CA LEU A 48 -6.08 -3.17 6.44
C LEU A 48 -5.64 -2.54 5.12
N ILE A 49 -5.54 -1.21 5.10
CA ILE A 49 -4.85 -0.46 4.04
C ILE A 49 -3.72 0.32 4.69
N LEU A 50 -2.51 0.20 4.13
CA LEU A 50 -1.32 0.91 4.56
C LEU A 50 -0.79 1.74 3.39
N TRP A 51 -0.62 3.04 3.61
CA TRP A 51 -0.07 3.96 2.61
C TRP A 51 1.31 4.44 3.04
N PHE A 52 2.33 4.19 2.22
CA PHE A 52 3.71 4.59 2.49
C PHE A 52 4.17 5.70 1.53
N ARG A 53 5.18 6.46 1.94
CA ARG A 53 5.89 7.42 1.09
C ARG A 53 7.29 6.89 0.81
N GLY A 54 7.52 6.53 -0.46
CA GLY A 54 8.82 6.03 -0.90
C GLY A 54 9.24 4.80 -0.11
N ASP A 55 10.41 4.88 0.51
CA ASP A 55 11.06 3.87 1.31
C ASP A 55 10.79 3.99 2.82
N ALA A 56 9.79 4.79 3.22
CA ALA A 56 9.44 4.95 4.63
C ALA A 56 9.04 3.61 5.28
N GLU A 57 9.60 3.33 6.45
CA GLU A 57 9.28 2.10 7.22
C GLU A 57 7.92 2.17 7.92
N THR A 58 7.38 3.36 8.12
CA THR A 58 6.08 3.59 8.78
C THR A 58 5.08 4.14 7.77
N ALA A 59 3.84 3.63 7.83
CA ALA A 59 2.77 4.10 6.98
C ALA A 59 2.43 5.56 7.30
N LEU A 60 2.37 6.41 6.28
CA LEU A 60 1.86 7.77 6.38
C LEU A 60 0.37 7.82 6.70
N TYR A 61 -0.38 6.81 6.24
CA TYR A 61 -1.80 6.68 6.54
C TYR A 61 -2.16 5.21 6.66
N SER A 62 -2.98 4.86 7.64
CA SER A 62 -3.56 3.52 7.71
C SER A 62 -5.07 3.55 7.95
N LEU A 63 -5.73 2.53 7.42
CA LEU A 63 -7.16 2.27 7.60
C LEU A 63 -7.32 0.83 8.08
N ASP A 64 -7.88 0.64 9.28
CA ASP A 64 -8.08 -0.65 9.93
C ASP A 64 -9.57 -1.01 9.98
N ALA A 65 -9.96 -2.01 9.20
CA ALA A 65 -11.32 -2.50 9.06
C ALA A 65 -11.54 -3.86 9.77
N ARG A 66 -10.56 -4.43 10.46
CA ARG A 66 -10.66 -5.78 11.07
C ARG A 66 -11.81 -5.96 12.05
N SER A 67 -12.36 -4.87 12.58
CA SER A 67 -13.51 -4.89 13.50
C SER A 67 -14.88 -4.89 12.82
N GLY A 68 -14.96 -4.92 11.49
CA GLY A 68 -16.24 -4.95 10.78
C GLY A 68 -16.18 -4.57 9.30
N PRO A 69 -17.27 -4.07 8.71
CA PRO A 69 -17.25 -3.64 7.31
C PRO A 69 -16.35 -2.40 7.15
N ILE A 70 -15.71 -2.25 5.98
CA ILE A 70 -14.79 -1.14 5.69
C ILE A 70 -15.41 0.25 5.90
N GLN A 71 -16.74 0.38 5.79
CA GLN A 71 -17.50 1.60 6.09
C GLN A 71 -17.39 2.05 7.55
N ARG A 72 -16.95 1.17 8.46
CA ARG A 72 -16.72 1.44 9.88
C ARG A 72 -15.24 1.35 10.25
N ALA A 73 -14.35 1.36 9.26
CA ALA A 73 -12.93 1.28 9.50
C ALA A 73 -12.43 2.47 10.31
N ARG A 74 -11.39 2.25 11.10
CA ARG A 74 -10.69 3.30 11.85
C ARG A 74 -9.57 3.86 10.99
N HIS A 75 -9.44 5.18 11.00
CA HIS A 75 -8.47 5.91 10.21
C HIS A 75 -7.36 6.46 11.11
N PHE A 76 -6.11 6.27 10.71
CA PHE A 76 -4.94 6.72 11.43
C PHE A 76 -4.01 7.48 10.45
N PRO A 77 -4.24 8.79 10.25
CA PRO A 77 -3.24 9.64 9.63
C PRO A 77 -2.02 9.76 10.55
N SER A 78 -0.83 9.79 9.96
CA SER A 78 0.38 10.21 10.66
C SER A 78 0.33 11.70 10.99
N ASP A 79 1.17 12.12 11.94
CA ASP A 79 1.19 13.50 12.43
C ASP A 79 1.51 14.53 11.34
N ASP A 80 2.30 14.16 10.32
CA ASP A 80 2.67 15.05 9.21
C ASP A 80 1.51 15.30 8.23
N LEU A 81 0.55 14.37 8.15
CA LEU A 81 -0.66 14.49 7.36
C LEU A 81 -1.81 15.10 8.18
N SER A 82 -1.96 14.73 9.45
CA SER A 82 -3.03 15.19 10.33
C SER A 82 -4.40 15.14 9.60
N THR A 83 -5.08 16.28 9.43
CA THR A 83 -6.36 16.40 8.74
C THR A 83 -6.27 16.62 7.22
N ARG A 84 -5.06 16.68 6.65
CA ARG A 84 -4.81 17.01 5.23
C ARG A 84 -4.99 15.82 4.28
N ALA A 85 -5.11 14.60 4.79
CA ALA A 85 -5.29 13.40 3.99
C ALA A 85 -6.40 12.52 4.56
N TYR A 86 -7.11 11.84 3.67
CA TYR A 86 -8.06 10.79 4.03
C TYR A 86 -8.14 9.76 2.90
N ILE A 87 -8.38 8.50 3.27
CA ILE A 87 -8.74 7.46 2.29
C ILE A 87 -10.24 7.56 2.04
N ASP A 88 -10.61 7.79 0.78
CA ASP A 88 -12.00 7.80 0.35
C ASP A 88 -12.49 6.39 0.02
N ILE A 89 -13.38 5.86 0.86
CA ILE A 89 -13.96 4.52 0.70
C ILE A 89 -15.32 4.55 -0.03
N THR A 90 -15.74 5.72 -0.52
CA THR A 90 -17.03 5.90 -1.21
C THR A 90 -16.94 5.68 -2.72
N GLY A 91 -15.73 5.79 -3.28
CA GLY A 91 -15.45 5.53 -4.70
C GLY A 91 -15.58 4.04 -5.02
N ARG A 92 -16.75 3.63 -5.54
CA ARG A 92 -16.95 2.36 -6.23
C ARG A 92 -16.46 2.45 -7.66
#